data_AF-A0A662PJJ1-F1
#
_entry.id   AF-A0A662PJJ1-F1
#
_cell.length_a   1.000
_cell.length_b   1.000
_cell.length_c   1.000
_cell.angle_alpha   90.00
_cell.angle_beta   90.00
_cell.angle_gamma   90.00
#
_symmetry.space_group_name_H-M   'P 1'
#
loop_
_entity.id
_entity.type
_entity.pdbx_description
1 polymer ?
#
loop_
_entity_poly.entity_id
_entity_poly.type
_entity_poly.pdbx_seq_one_letter_code
_entity_poly.pdbx_strand_id
1 'polypeptide(L)'
;MERKIFKKLVSMEDALKILYSHYTPKPLGIEEVPLERALNRVLAEDVYSDVDVPPFDRATVDGFAVIASDTFHAHENRPVTL
;
A
#
# COMPACT_ATOMS: atom_id res chain seq x y z
N MET A 1 60.26 3.48 6.20
CA MET A 1 58.95 3.52 5.51
C MET A 1 57.94 4.07 6.50
N GLU A 2 57.56 5.34 6.36
CA GLU A 2 56.59 5.97 7.25
C GLU A 2 55.20 5.36 7.06
N ARG A 3 54.59 4.98 8.19
CA ARG A 3 53.26 4.39 8.24
C ARG A 3 52.25 5.50 7.92
N LYS A 4 51.69 5.50 6.70
CA LYS A 4 50.63 6.42 6.29
C LYS A 4 49.46 6.31 7.27
N ILE A 5 49.21 7.40 8.00
CA ILE A 5 48.24 7.49 9.09
C ILE A 5 46.83 7.30 8.54
N PHE A 6 46.10 6.37 9.17
CA PHE A 6 44.71 6.07 8.95
C PHE A 6 43.85 7.35 9.01
N LYS A 7 42.86 7.45 8.12
CA LYS A 7 41.91 8.57 8.10
C LYS A 7 41.44 8.91 9.53
N LYS A 8 41.35 10.20 9.87
CA LYS A 8 40.79 10.66 11.15
C LYS A 8 39.42 10.01 11.34
N LEU A 9 39.26 9.25 12.43
CA LEU A 9 37.96 8.69 12.79
C LEU A 9 37.04 9.83 13.20
N VAL A 10 35.84 9.83 12.64
CA VAL A 10 34.77 10.77 12.98
C VAL A 10 33.65 9.99 13.65
N SER A 11 32.83 10.70 14.43
CA SER A 11 31.62 10.09 14.98
C SER A 11 30.65 9.69 13.86
N MET A 12 29.72 8.77 14.13
CA MET A 12 28.67 8.41 13.16
C MET A 12 27.85 9.63 12.74
N GLU A 13 27.56 10.53 13.68
CA GLU A 13 26.80 11.75 13.42
C GLU A 13 27.56 12.70 12.48
N ASP A 14 28.86 12.89 12.73
CA ASP A 14 29.71 13.72 11.86
C ASP A 14 29.87 13.10 10.48
N ALA A 15 29.99 11.77 10.39
CA ALA A 15 30.03 11.05 9.12
C ALA A 15 28.76 11.27 8.30
N LEU A 16 27.57 11.19 8.93
CA LEU A 16 26.30 11.47 8.26
C LEU A 16 26.18 12.94 7.83
N LYS A 17 26.62 13.89 8.67
CA LYS A 17 26.63 15.32 8.31
C LYS A 17 27.51 15.58 7.08
N ILE A 18 28.72 15.02 7.05
CA ILE A 18 29.63 15.15 5.91
C ILE A 18 29.03 14.48 4.66
N LEU A 19 28.42 13.31 4.80
CA LEU A 19 27.77 12.63 3.67
C LEU A 19 26.66 13.50 3.08
N TYR A 20 25.73 13.98 3.91
CA TYR A 20 24.60 14.77 3.44
C TYR A 20 24.97 16.20 3.01
N SER A 21 26.11 16.74 3.44
CA SER A 21 26.62 18.02 2.93
C SER A 21 27.18 17.92 1.51
N HIS A 22 27.61 16.73 1.08
CA HIS A 22 28.16 16.51 -0.26
C HIS A 22 27.21 15.77 -1.21
N TYR A 23 26.27 15.02 -0.66
CA TYR A 23 25.30 14.24 -1.43
C TYR A 23 23.92 14.38 -0.81
N THR A 24 23.02 14.99 -1.57
CA THR A 24 21.59 14.92 -1.29
C THR A 24 20.99 13.82 -2.17
N PRO A 25 20.48 12.72 -1.60
CA PRO A 25 19.80 11.70 -2.38
C PRO A 25 18.66 12.32 -3.18
N LYS A 26 18.62 12.02 -4.47
CA LYS A 26 17.51 12.39 -5.36
C LYS A 26 17.04 11.13 -6.10
N PRO A 27 15.75 11.02 -6.42
CA PRO A 27 15.28 9.97 -7.31
C PRO A 27 16.06 10.00 -8.63
N LEU A 28 16.39 8.83 -9.16
CA LEU A 28 17.12 8.71 -10.43
C LEU A 28 16.28 9.12 -11.65
N GLY A 29 14.97 9.20 -11.47
CA GLY A 29 13.98 9.46 -12.51
C GLY A 29 12.75 8.59 -12.29
N ILE A 30 11.79 8.73 -13.20
CA ILE A 30 10.56 7.94 -13.23
C ILE A 30 10.55 7.19 -14.57
N GLU A 31 10.10 5.95 -14.54
CA GLU A 31 9.83 5.16 -15.73
C GLU A 31 8.55 4.36 -15.51
N GLU A 32 7.82 4.09 -16.59
CA GLU A 32 6.74 3.12 -16.59
C GLU A 32 7.32 1.74 -16.87
N VAL A 33 6.94 0.78 -16.04
CA VAL A 33 7.37 -0.62 -16.18
C VAL A 33 6.16 -1.54 -16.21
N PRO A 34 6.22 -2.66 -16.96
CA PRO A 34 5.22 -3.72 -16.85
C PRO A 34 5.10 -4.24 -15.42
N LEU A 35 3.88 -4.64 -15.02
CA LEU A 35 3.57 -5.08 -13.65
C LEU A 35 4.44 -6.25 -13.20
N GLU A 36 4.72 -7.19 -14.11
CA GLU A 36 5.57 -8.35 -13.86
C GLU A 36 7.03 -7.99 -13.55
N ARG A 37 7.45 -6.75 -13.83
CA ARG A 37 8.78 -6.20 -13.51
C ARG A 37 8.76 -5.17 -12.38
N ALA A 38 7.60 -4.94 -11.75
CA ALA A 38 7.42 -3.92 -10.72
C ALA A 38 7.93 -4.36 -9.33
N LEU A 39 8.17 -5.66 -9.12
CA LEU A 39 8.67 -6.17 -7.83
C LEU A 39 10.02 -5.51 -7.46
N ASN A 40 10.14 -5.08 -6.20
CA ASN A 40 11.29 -4.35 -5.65
C ASN A 40 11.54 -2.95 -6.24
N ARG A 41 10.61 -2.40 -7.00
CA ARG A 41 10.63 -0.99 -7.41
C ARG A 41 10.06 -0.09 -6.30
N VAL A 42 10.38 1.20 -6.38
CA VAL A 42 9.80 2.23 -5.52
C VAL A 42 8.79 3.01 -6.36
N LEU A 43 7.57 3.18 -5.85
CA LEU A 43 6.55 3.99 -6.51
C LEU A 43 7.02 5.43 -6.64
N ALA A 44 6.78 6.02 -7.81
CA ALA A 44 7.12 7.41 -8.08
C ALA A 44 6.09 8.39 -7.50
N GLU A 45 4.85 7.93 -7.34
CA GLU A 45 3.70 8.69 -6.86
C GLU A 45 2.68 7.76 -6.17
N ASP A 46 1.70 8.35 -5.50
CA ASP A 46 0.61 7.61 -4.86
C ASP A 46 -0.29 6.94 -5.91
N VAL A 47 -0.84 5.77 -5.58
CA VAL A 47 -1.71 5.00 -6.48
C VAL A 47 -3.10 4.89 -5.85
N TYR A 48 -4.13 5.28 -6.60
CA TYR A 48 -5.52 5.20 -6.20
C TYR A 48 -6.28 4.22 -7.11
N SER A 49 -7.32 3.58 -6.58
CA SER A 49 -8.19 2.74 -7.40
C SER A 49 -9.14 3.62 -8.19
N ASP A 50 -9.18 3.44 -9.51
CA ASP A 50 -10.16 4.11 -10.37
C ASP A 50 -11.54 3.42 -10.35
N VAL A 51 -11.65 2.29 -9.63
CA VAL A 51 -12.86 1.46 -9.59
C VAL A 51 -13.17 0.96 -8.18
N ASP A 52 -14.45 0.73 -7.92
CA ASP A 52 -14.91 -0.01 -6.74
C ASP A 52 -14.70 -1.52 -6.94
N VAL A 53 -14.32 -2.22 -5.86
CA VAL A 53 -14.15 -3.68 -5.87
C VAL A 53 -14.85 -4.28 -4.63
N PRO A 54 -16.01 -4.94 -4.78
CA PRO A 54 -16.74 -5.19 -6.03
C PRO A 54 -17.39 -3.92 -6.60
N PRO A 55 -17.61 -3.85 -7.92
CA PRO A 55 -18.21 -2.66 -8.56
C PRO A 55 -19.74 -2.56 -8.37
N PHE A 56 -20.36 -3.51 -7.66
CA PHE A 56 -21.79 -3.54 -7.40
C PHE A 56 -22.11 -4.42 -6.19
N ASP A 57 -23.33 -4.27 -5.66
CA ASP A 57 -23.85 -5.09 -4.57
C ASP A 57 -23.97 -6.56 -5.00
N ARG A 58 -23.19 -7.43 -4.35
CA ARG A 58 -23.18 -8.87 -4.65
C ARG A 58 -23.57 -9.69 -3.44
N ALA A 59 -24.28 -10.79 -3.68
CA ALA A 59 -24.49 -11.81 -2.66
C ALA A 59 -23.16 -12.45 -2.26
N THR A 60 -22.99 -12.69 -0.96
CA THR A 60 -21.84 -13.42 -0.39
C THR A 60 -22.12 -14.91 -0.23
N VAL A 61 -23.38 -15.31 -0.39
CA VAL A 61 -23.89 -16.68 -0.22
C VAL A 61 -24.97 -16.97 -1.26
N ASP A 62 -25.27 -18.25 -1.44
CA ASP A 62 -26.46 -18.69 -2.17
C ASP A 62 -27.71 -18.48 -1.31
N GLY A 63 -28.74 -17.87 -1.88
CA GLY A 63 -29.98 -17.56 -1.17
C GLY A 63 -30.95 -16.75 -2.02
N PHE A 64 -31.89 -16.08 -1.36
CA PHE A 64 -32.88 -15.22 -2.00
C PHE A 64 -32.64 -13.76 -1.61
N ALA A 65 -32.67 -12.85 -2.59
CA ALA A 65 -32.68 -11.43 -2.31
C ALA A 65 -34.06 -11.03 -1.77
N VAL A 66 -34.08 -10.35 -0.62
CA VAL A 66 -35.31 -9.92 0.06
C VAL A 66 -35.20 -8.46 0.47
N ILE A 67 -36.33 -7.77 0.58
CA ILE A 67 -36.37 -6.45 1.22
C ILE A 67 -36.39 -6.68 2.73
N ALA A 68 -35.38 -6.17 3.44
CA ALA A 68 -35.21 -6.45 4.87
C ALA A 68 -36.44 -6.08 5.72
N SER A 69 -37.14 -5.00 5.37
CA SER A 69 -38.35 -4.58 6.10
C SER A 69 -39.50 -5.58 6.01
N ASP A 70 -39.59 -6.36 4.94
CA ASP A 70 -40.68 -7.32 4.75
C ASP A 70 -40.54 -8.49 5.73
N THR A 71 -39.34 -8.76 6.24
CA THR A 71 -39.08 -9.85 7.19
C THR A 71 -39.15 -9.44 8.66
N PHE A 72 -39.36 -8.16 9.01
CA PHE A 72 -39.30 -7.69 10.41
C PHE A 72 -40.35 -8.31 11.35
N HIS A 73 -41.48 -8.78 10.81
CA HIS A 73 -42.56 -9.38 11.60
C HIS A 73 -42.53 -10.91 11.64
N ALA A 74 -41.52 -11.52 10.99
CA ALA A 74 -41.32 -12.95 10.99
C ALA A 74 -40.86 -13.42 12.38
N HIS A 75 -41.62 -14.36 12.94
CA HIS A 75 -41.27 -15.10 14.15
C HIS A 75 -41.41 -16.60 13.88
N GLU A 76 -40.78 -17.45 14.70
CA GLU A 76 -40.86 -18.90 14.54
C GLU A 76 -42.31 -19.43 14.51
N ASN A 77 -43.20 -18.83 15.31
CA ASN A 77 -44.62 -19.17 15.36
C ASN A 77 -45.51 -18.31 14.44
N ARG A 78 -44.92 -17.38 13.69
CA ARG A 78 -45.60 -16.46 12.77
C ARG A 78 -44.69 -16.13 11.58
N PRO A 79 -44.53 -17.05 10.60
CA PRO A 79 -43.67 -16.82 9.44
C PRO A 79 -44.25 -15.76 8.50
N VAL A 80 -43.38 -15.14 7.68
CA VAL A 80 -43.76 -14.26 6.57
C VAL A 80 -43.61 -15.02 5.26
N THR A 81 -44.60 -14.90 4.38
CA THR A 81 -44.50 -15.39 2.99
C THR A 81 -44.01 -14.24 2.11
N LEU A 82 -42.99 -14.52 1.30
CA LEU A 82 -42.36 -13.57 0.37
C LEU A 82 -42.70 -13.91 -1.08
#